data_AF-A0A495JSY8-F1
#
_entry.id   AF-A0A495JSY8-F1
#
_cell.length_a   1.000
_cell.length_b   1.000
_cell.length_c   1.000
_cell.angle_alpha   90.00
_cell.angle_beta   90.00
_cell.angle_gamma   90.00
#
_symmetry.space_group_name_H-M   'P 1'
#
loop_
_entity.id
_entity.type
_entity.pdbx_description
1 polymer ?
#
loop_
_entity_poly.entity_id
_entity_poly.type
_entity_poly.pdbx_seq_one_letter_code
_entity_poly.pdbx_strand_id
1 'polypeptide(L)'
;MNRPLQPNMHYVERHTGYRYSTDGKGRVSSFGGKLQLAHGNRNSYQQGVSGGSDRLSTDQGGHLFAHIFRGPGERINLVPMDRTINLSDWKKMENTWANALKAGSDVQVSGRTFYPPGSSSLRPSHLLVTYQIDNQPPVVVPFRNK
;
A
#
# COMPACT_ATOMS: atom_id res chain seq x y z
N MET A 1 10.62 -6.61 -6.42
CA MET A 1 11.84 -6.05 -5.77
C MET A 1 12.01 -6.52 -4.33
N ASN A 2 12.90 -7.49 -4.06
CA ASN A 2 13.11 -8.05 -2.72
C ASN A 2 14.35 -7.51 -1.98
N ARG A 3 15.16 -6.68 -2.64
CA ARG A 3 16.32 -5.98 -2.06
C ARG A 3 15.88 -4.71 -1.33
N PRO A 4 16.73 -4.12 -0.46
CA PRO A 4 16.49 -2.80 0.10
C PRO A 4 16.15 -1.79 -1.00
N LEU A 5 15.14 -0.96 -0.75
CA LEU A 5 14.76 0.08 -1.70
C LEU A 5 15.76 1.22 -1.59
N GLN A 6 16.06 1.84 -2.72
CA GLN A 6 16.97 2.98 -2.75
C GLN A 6 16.26 4.22 -2.17
N PRO A 7 17.00 5.08 -1.45
CA PRO A 7 16.51 6.38 -1.02
C PRO A 7 16.09 7.28 -2.20
N ASN A 8 15.08 8.12 -1.98
CA ASN A 8 14.64 9.18 -2.91
C ASN A 8 14.45 8.70 -4.36
N MET A 9 13.86 7.52 -4.54
CA MET A 9 13.73 6.86 -5.83
C MET A 9 12.27 6.72 -6.25
N HIS A 10 12.04 6.78 -7.57
CA HIS A 10 10.75 6.48 -8.17
C HIS A 10 10.78 5.09 -8.81
N TYR A 11 9.74 4.32 -8.53
CA TYR A 11 9.56 2.97 -9.08
C TYR A 11 8.25 2.89 -9.85
N VAL A 12 8.28 2.16 -10.96
CA VAL A 12 7.08 1.81 -11.72
C VAL A 12 7.04 0.30 -11.88
N GLU A 13 5.97 -0.33 -11.40
CA GLU A 13 5.71 -1.75 -11.63
C GLU A 13 5.30 -1.93 -13.09
N ARG A 14 6.02 -2.78 -13.83
CA ARG A 14 5.96 -2.82 -15.30
C ARG A 14 4.63 -3.36 -15.84
N HIS A 15 3.95 -4.24 -15.10
CA HIS A 15 2.73 -4.90 -15.58
C HIS A 15 1.44 -4.14 -15.27
N THR A 16 1.46 -3.31 -14.23
CA THR A 16 0.32 -2.56 -13.72
C THR A 16 0.44 -1.07 -13.95
N GLY A 17 1.67 -0.56 -14.10
CA GLY A 17 1.97 0.86 -14.11
C GLY A 17 1.90 1.52 -12.73
N TYR A 18 1.74 0.74 -11.64
CA TYR A 18 1.74 1.28 -10.28
C TYR A 18 3.03 1.99 -9.97
N ARG A 19 2.90 3.21 -9.47
CA ARG A 19 4.01 4.11 -9.18
C ARG A 19 4.23 4.16 -7.69
N TYR A 20 5.47 4.21 -7.28
CA TYR A 20 5.88 4.35 -5.90
C TYR A 20 7.02 5.37 -5.82
N SER A 21 7.09 6.09 -4.71
CA SER A 21 8.26 6.91 -4.37
C SER A 21 8.77 6.50 -3.00
N THR A 22 10.08 6.59 -2.79
CA THR A 22 10.70 6.40 -1.48
C THR A 22 11.22 7.70 -0.90
N ASP A 23 11.31 7.78 0.42
CA ASP A 23 11.98 8.89 1.12
C ASP A 23 13.51 8.68 1.21
N GLY A 24 14.21 9.61 1.88
CA GLY A 24 15.65 9.56 2.07
C GLY A 24 16.18 8.37 2.87
N LYS A 25 15.29 7.51 3.40
CA LYS A 25 15.63 6.26 4.11
C LYS A 25 15.23 5.02 3.32
N GLY A 26 14.79 5.17 2.07
CA GLY A 26 14.34 4.05 1.24
C GLY A 26 13.01 3.45 1.71
N ARG A 27 12.18 4.22 2.42
CA ARG A 27 10.84 3.80 2.83
C ARG A 27 9.84 4.34 1.83
N VAL A 28 8.85 3.55 1.43
CA VAL A 28 7.77 4.02 0.55
C VAL A 28 7.13 5.24 1.21
N SER A 29 7.05 6.36 0.50
CA SER A 29 6.50 7.65 0.94
C SER A 29 5.22 8.03 0.18
N SER A 30 5.07 7.53 -1.05
CA SER A 30 3.86 7.64 -1.84
C SER A 30 3.68 6.45 -2.79
N PHE A 31 2.44 6.20 -3.18
CA PHE A 31 2.06 5.18 -4.15
C PHE A 31 0.84 5.65 -4.96
N GLY A 32 0.63 5.11 -6.16
CA GLY A 32 -0.55 5.44 -6.96
C GLY A 32 -0.67 4.72 -8.29
N GLY A 33 -1.89 4.64 -8.81
CA GLY A 33 -2.20 4.07 -10.11
C GLY A 33 -3.68 3.72 -10.29
N LYS A 34 -4.02 3.29 -11.51
CA LYS A 34 -5.35 2.79 -11.88
C LYS A 34 -5.49 1.33 -11.50
N LEU A 35 -6.42 0.99 -10.63
CA LEU A 35 -6.60 -0.38 -10.17
C LEU A 35 -7.01 -1.32 -11.31
N GLN A 36 -6.55 -2.57 -11.21
CA GLN A 36 -6.83 -3.62 -12.18
C GLN A 36 -7.35 -4.85 -11.45
N LEU A 37 -8.60 -5.26 -11.69
CA LEU A 37 -9.21 -6.41 -11.03
C LEU A 37 -8.68 -7.73 -11.60
N ALA A 38 -7.54 -8.19 -11.08
CA ALA A 38 -6.95 -9.49 -11.36
C ALA A 38 -6.00 -9.87 -10.23
N HIS A 39 -5.74 -11.16 -10.07
CA HIS A 39 -4.80 -11.63 -9.06
C HIS A 39 -3.35 -11.29 -9.43
N GLY A 40 -2.63 -10.69 -8.48
CA GLY A 40 -1.20 -10.47 -8.53
C GLY A 40 -0.40 -11.69 -8.08
N ASN A 41 0.86 -11.49 -7.73
CA ASN A 41 1.69 -12.54 -7.14
C ASN A 41 1.75 -12.31 -5.63
N ARG A 42 1.24 -13.26 -4.84
CA ARG A 42 1.35 -13.21 -3.39
C ARG A 42 2.71 -13.77 -2.94
N ASN A 43 3.43 -13.04 -2.09
CA ASN A 43 4.65 -13.53 -1.46
C ASN A 43 4.47 -13.56 0.07
N SER A 44 4.18 -14.74 0.61
CA SER A 44 3.95 -14.95 2.05
C SER A 44 5.18 -14.66 2.90
N TYR A 45 6.37 -14.98 2.41
CA TYR A 45 7.63 -14.67 3.08
C TYR A 45 7.79 -13.17 3.28
N GLN A 46 7.64 -12.37 2.21
CA GLN A 46 7.78 -10.92 2.28
C GLN A 46 6.72 -10.26 3.18
N GLN A 47 5.50 -10.82 3.21
CA GLN A 47 4.47 -10.39 4.17
C GLN A 47 4.88 -10.66 5.63
N GLY A 48 5.56 -11.77 5.88
CA GLY A 48 6.06 -12.15 7.20
C GLY A 48 7.22 -11.29 7.69
N VAL A 49 8.11 -10.87 6.79
CA VAL A 49 9.33 -10.10 7.16
C VAL A 49 9.19 -8.58 6.98
N SER A 50 8.04 -8.09 6.50
CA SER A 50 7.78 -6.65 6.36
C SER A 50 8.02 -5.93 7.68
N GLY A 51 8.82 -4.85 7.64
CA GLY A 51 9.20 -4.04 8.80
C GLY A 51 10.45 -4.47 9.56
N GLY A 52 10.92 -5.70 9.37
CA GLY A 52 12.08 -6.20 10.11
C GLY A 52 11.90 -6.04 11.63
N SER A 53 12.89 -5.46 12.30
CA SER A 53 12.87 -5.21 13.75
C SER A 53 11.88 -4.12 14.19
N ASP A 54 11.41 -3.27 13.28
CA ASP A 54 10.46 -2.20 13.59
C ASP A 54 9.00 -2.65 13.56
N ARG A 55 8.76 -3.90 13.12
CA ARG A 55 7.44 -4.52 13.07
C ARG A 55 6.95 -4.83 14.49
N LEU A 56 5.75 -4.41 14.83
CA LEU A 56 5.08 -4.83 16.06
C LEU A 56 4.54 -6.25 15.94
N SER A 57 4.38 -6.95 17.07
CA SER A 57 3.78 -8.30 17.09
C SER A 57 2.32 -8.31 16.59
N THR A 58 1.63 -7.16 16.64
CA THR A 58 0.28 -6.97 16.09
C THR A 58 0.26 -6.65 14.60
N ASP A 59 1.41 -6.34 13.98
CA ASP A 59 1.46 -5.95 12.57
C ASP A 59 1.38 -7.16 11.64
N GLN A 60 0.79 -6.91 10.47
CA GLN A 60 0.87 -7.74 9.27
C GLN A 60 1.69 -7.02 8.18
N GLY A 61 2.16 -7.76 7.18
CA GLY A 61 2.65 -7.16 5.95
C GLY A 61 1.45 -6.70 5.11
N GLY A 62 0.91 -5.53 5.44
CA GLY A 62 -0.22 -4.93 4.73
C GLY A 62 0.21 -4.51 3.33
N HIS A 63 -0.61 -4.83 2.33
CA HIS A 63 -0.33 -4.37 0.97
C HIS A 63 -0.85 -2.95 0.78
N LEU A 64 -0.11 -2.11 0.04
CA LEU A 64 -0.61 -0.79 -0.38
C LEU A 64 -1.63 -0.94 -1.52
N PHE A 65 -1.37 -1.86 -2.44
CA PHE A 65 -2.34 -2.40 -3.39
C PHE A 65 -2.56 -3.88 -3.10
N ALA A 66 -3.78 -4.29 -2.77
CA ALA A 66 -4.10 -5.69 -2.54
C ALA A 66 -3.78 -6.59 -3.72
N HIS A 67 -3.54 -7.87 -3.41
CA HIS A 67 -3.34 -8.94 -4.38
C HIS A 67 -4.46 -9.05 -5.42
N ILE A 68 -5.71 -8.76 -5.06
CA ILE A 68 -6.85 -8.78 -6.01
C ILE A 68 -6.82 -7.63 -7.02
N PHE A 69 -5.94 -6.64 -6.81
CA PHE A 69 -5.70 -5.52 -7.71
C PHE A 69 -4.35 -5.64 -8.42
N ARG A 70 -3.87 -6.85 -8.67
CA ARG A 70 -2.52 -7.12 -9.19
C ARG A 70 -1.39 -6.51 -8.36
N GLY A 71 -1.64 -6.24 -7.08
CA GLY A 71 -0.64 -5.73 -6.16
C GLY A 71 0.59 -6.64 -6.11
N PRO A 72 1.81 -6.10 -6.31
CA PRO A 72 3.03 -6.90 -6.24
C PRO A 72 3.25 -7.42 -4.81
N GLY A 73 3.72 -8.66 -4.69
CA GLY A 73 4.03 -9.28 -3.39
C GLY A 73 5.36 -8.81 -2.80
N GLU A 74 6.06 -7.90 -3.48
CA GLU A 74 7.40 -7.48 -3.09
C GLU A 74 7.42 -6.29 -2.13
N ARG A 75 8.58 -6.07 -1.51
CA ARG A 75 8.78 -5.10 -0.41
C ARG A 75 8.28 -3.68 -0.73
N ILE A 76 8.32 -3.24 -2.00
CA ILE A 76 7.85 -1.92 -2.42
C ILE A 76 6.35 -1.69 -2.18
N ASN A 77 5.56 -2.76 -2.10
CA ASN A 77 4.11 -2.70 -1.92
C ASN A 77 3.68 -3.25 -0.55
N LEU A 78 4.62 -3.47 0.37
CA LEU A 78 4.35 -4.00 1.70
C LEU A 78 4.84 -3.03 2.76
N VAL A 79 3.97 -2.75 3.73
CA VAL A 79 4.31 -1.97 4.92
C VAL A 79 3.90 -2.74 6.18
N PRO A 80 4.58 -2.52 7.32
CA PRO A 80 4.07 -3.00 8.61
C PRO A 80 2.79 -2.25 8.92
N MET A 81 1.68 -2.98 9.00
CA MET A 81 0.36 -2.42 9.20
C MET A 81 -0.34 -3.18 10.32
N ASP A 82 -0.87 -2.46 11.30
CA ASP A 82 -1.58 -3.06 12.41
C ASP A 82 -2.73 -3.92 11.90
N ARG A 83 -2.84 -5.14 12.44
CA ARG A 83 -3.83 -6.13 12.02
C ARG A 83 -5.26 -5.61 12.12
N THR A 84 -5.57 -4.79 13.12
CA THR A 84 -6.93 -4.27 13.30
C THR A 84 -7.33 -3.41 12.10
N ILE A 85 -6.43 -2.56 11.61
CA ILE A 85 -6.64 -1.71 10.43
C ILE A 85 -6.70 -2.56 9.16
N ASN A 86 -5.69 -3.43 8.99
CA ASN A 86 -5.54 -4.26 7.80
C ASN A 86 -6.75 -5.17 7.57
N LEU A 87 -7.38 -5.66 8.64
CA LEU A 87 -8.56 -6.54 8.56
C LEU A 87 -9.91 -5.81 8.65
N SER A 88 -9.92 -4.53 9.01
CA SER A 88 -11.15 -3.72 9.13
C SER A 88 -11.26 -2.68 8.03
N ASP A 89 -11.01 -1.41 8.32
CA ASP A 89 -11.33 -0.28 7.44
C ASP A 89 -10.51 -0.30 6.15
N TRP A 90 -9.26 -0.79 6.20
CA TRP A 90 -8.48 -1.01 4.99
C TRP A 90 -9.15 -2.03 4.08
N LYS A 91 -9.54 -3.19 4.63
CA LYS A 91 -10.24 -4.23 3.89
C LYS A 91 -11.62 -3.78 3.37
N LYS A 92 -12.35 -2.97 4.14
CA LYS A 92 -13.64 -2.40 3.69
C LYS A 92 -13.43 -1.48 2.48
N MET A 93 -12.41 -0.61 2.53
CA MET A 93 -12.04 0.25 1.41
C MET A 93 -11.67 -0.56 0.17
N GLU A 94 -10.84 -1.61 0.32
CA GLU A 94 -10.52 -2.53 -0.78
C GLU A 94 -11.77 -3.22 -1.34
N ASN A 95 -12.69 -3.68 -0.49
CA ASN A 95 -13.94 -4.29 -0.96
C ASN A 95 -14.81 -3.30 -1.77
N THR A 96 -14.87 -2.03 -1.37
CA THR A 96 -15.56 -0.98 -2.15
C THR A 96 -14.98 -0.87 -3.56
N TRP A 97 -13.65 -0.81 -3.67
CA TRP A 97 -12.99 -0.75 -4.98
C TRP A 97 -13.22 -2.01 -5.81
N ALA A 98 -13.15 -3.19 -5.19
CA ALA A 98 -13.41 -4.45 -5.88
C ALA A 98 -14.83 -4.53 -6.43
N ASN A 99 -15.82 -4.05 -5.67
CA ASN A 99 -17.21 -4.02 -6.12
C ASN A 99 -17.41 -3.03 -7.28
N ALA A 100 -16.79 -1.84 -7.21
CA ALA A 100 -16.83 -0.86 -8.30
C ALA A 100 -16.21 -1.43 -9.60
N LEU A 101 -15.03 -2.03 -9.52
CA LEU A 101 -14.37 -2.65 -10.68
C LEU A 101 -15.21 -3.81 -11.26
N LYS A 102 -15.88 -4.61 -10.43
CA LYS A 102 -16.80 -5.67 -10.90
C LYS A 102 -18.03 -5.12 -11.60
N ALA A 103 -18.48 -3.93 -11.21
CA ALA A 103 -19.59 -3.23 -11.85
C ALA A 103 -19.18 -2.50 -13.15
N GLY A 104 -17.89 -2.55 -13.53
CA GLY A 104 -17.36 -1.92 -14.73
C GLY A 104 -16.88 -0.48 -14.54
N SER A 105 -16.86 0.03 -13.31
CA SER A 105 -16.30 1.35 -13.00
C SER A 105 -14.78 1.35 -12.99
N ASP A 106 -14.19 2.52 -13.24
CA ASP A 106 -12.77 2.78 -13.08
C ASP A 106 -12.44 3.24 -11.65
N VAL A 107 -11.32 2.78 -11.10
CA VAL A 107 -10.85 3.21 -9.78
C VAL A 107 -9.40 3.70 -9.87
N GLN A 108 -9.20 4.98 -9.55
CA GLN A 108 -7.88 5.60 -9.42
C GLN A 108 -7.52 5.74 -7.94
N VAL A 109 -6.30 5.36 -7.57
CA VAL A 109 -5.83 5.44 -6.18
C VAL A 109 -4.50 6.17 -6.13
N SER A 110 -4.33 6.99 -5.09
CA SER A 110 -3.04 7.51 -4.64
C SER A 110 -2.97 7.41 -3.12
N GLY A 111 -1.77 7.32 -2.57
CA GLY A 111 -1.61 7.32 -1.14
C GLY A 111 -0.26 7.85 -0.69
N ARG A 112 -0.22 8.24 0.57
CA ARG A 112 0.97 8.73 1.27
C ARG A 112 1.13 7.97 2.57
N THR A 113 2.38 7.67 2.87
CA THR A 113 2.80 6.99 4.09
C THR A 113 3.62 7.96 4.92
N PHE A 114 3.32 8.02 6.21
CA PHE A 114 3.97 8.93 7.15
C PHE A 114 4.70 8.11 8.19
N TYR A 115 5.94 8.47 8.44
CA TYR A 115 6.78 7.86 9.46
C TYR A 115 7.01 8.84 10.60
N PRO A 116 7.28 8.36 11.83
CA PRO A 116 7.59 9.25 12.94
C PRO A 116 8.74 10.23 12.58
N PRO A 117 8.60 11.54 12.84
CA PRO A 117 9.64 12.53 12.53
C PRO A 117 10.98 12.17 13.15
N GLY A 118 12.08 12.37 12.40
CA GLY A 118 13.43 12.01 12.83
C GLY A 118 13.74 10.50 12.85
N SER A 119 12.73 9.63 12.94
CA SER A 119 12.91 8.18 13.12
C SER A 119 13.45 7.46 11.87
N SER A 120 14.34 6.49 12.07
CA SER A 120 14.78 5.50 11.07
C SER A 120 13.79 4.35 10.87
N SER A 121 12.70 4.30 11.66
CA SER A 121 11.74 3.20 11.64
C SER A 121 11.17 2.95 10.25
N LEU A 122 11.10 1.67 9.89
CA LEU A 122 10.45 1.16 8.68
C LEU A 122 8.93 1.03 8.85
N ARG A 123 8.38 1.24 10.05
CA ARG A 123 6.94 1.20 10.33
C ARG A 123 6.33 2.60 10.15
N PRO A 124 5.36 2.78 9.24
CA PRO A 124 4.64 4.04 9.14
C PRO A 124 3.78 4.24 10.39
N SER A 125 3.63 5.48 10.86
CA SER A 125 2.68 5.83 11.92
C SER A 125 1.28 6.08 11.37
N HIS A 126 1.16 6.55 10.13
CA HIS A 126 -0.11 6.86 9.48
C HIS A 126 -0.05 6.62 7.97
N LEU A 127 -1.20 6.33 7.37
CA LEU A 127 -1.39 6.31 5.93
C LEU A 127 -2.55 7.26 5.56
N LEU A 128 -2.46 7.90 4.41
CA LEU A 128 -3.54 8.67 3.82
C LEU A 128 -3.77 8.15 2.41
N VAL A 129 -4.98 7.67 2.14
CA VAL A 129 -5.35 7.13 0.83
C VAL A 129 -6.39 8.04 0.20
N THR A 130 -6.17 8.44 -1.04
CA THR A 130 -7.15 9.15 -1.86
C THR A 130 -7.53 8.26 -3.02
N TYR A 131 -8.82 8.01 -3.21
CA TYR A 131 -9.31 7.27 -4.37
C TYR A 131 -10.46 7.98 -5.07
N GLN A 132 -10.63 7.67 -6.34
CA GLN A 132 -11.70 8.20 -7.19
C GLN A 132 -12.33 7.05 -7.97
N ILE A 133 -13.66 6.99 -7.97
CA ILE A 133 -14.43 6.02 -8.75
C ILE A 133 -15.10 6.79 -9.90
N ASP A 134 -14.80 6.42 -11.13
CA ASP A 134 -15.22 7.14 -12.34
C ASP A 134 -14.94 8.65 -12.22
N ASN A 135 -15.92 9.48 -12.58
CA ASN A 135 -15.83 10.95 -12.50
C ASN A 135 -16.36 11.52 -11.18
N GLN A 136 -16.56 10.69 -10.15
CA GLN A 136 -17.04 11.17 -8.84
C GLN A 136 -15.95 11.98 -8.12
N PRO A 137 -16.31 12.85 -7.17
CA PRO A 137 -15.33 13.52 -6.33
C PRO A 137 -14.40 12.53 -5.61
N PRO A 138 -13.09 12.82 -5.51
CA PRO A 138 -12.17 11.97 -4.76
C PRO A 138 -12.53 11.83 -3.28
N VAL A 139 -12.37 10.63 -2.74
CA VAL A 139 -12.56 10.32 -1.32
C VAL A 139 -11.19 10.19 -0.66
N VAL A 140 -11.00 10.84 0.49
CA VAL A 140 -9.77 10.81 1.28
C VAL A 140 -10.00 10.02 2.57
N VAL A 141 -9.18 9.01 2.82
CA VAL A 141 -9.30 8.09 3.96
C VAL A 141 -8.00 8.08 4.78
N PRO A 142 -8.00 8.62 6.00
CA PRO A 142 -6.86 8.55 6.91
C PRO A 142 -6.86 7.25 7.73
N PHE A 143 -5.69 6.62 7.86
CA PHE A 143 -5.47 5.44 8.70
C PHE A 143 -4.38 5.74 9.74
N ARG A 144 -4.70 5.54 11.01
CA ARG A 144 -3.76 5.60 12.13
C ARG A 144 -3.16 4.23 12.39
N ASN A 145 -1.88 4.03 12.12
CA ASN A 145 -1.16 2.78 12.37
C ASN A 145 -0.73 2.70 13.84
N LYS A 146 -1.70 2.39 14.71
CA LYS A 146 -1.52 2.36 16.17
C LYS A 146 -0.54 1.28 16.61
#